data_AF-A0AAU9MKH3-F1
#
_entry.id   AF-A0AAU9MKH3-F1
#
_cell.length_a   1.000
_cell.length_b   1.000
_cell.length_c   1.000
_cell.angle_alpha   90.00
_cell.angle_beta   90.00
_cell.angle_gamma   90.00
#
_symmetry.space_group_name_H-M   'P 1'
#
loop_
_entity.id
_entity.type
_entity.pdbx_description
1 polymer ?
#
loop_
_entity_poly.entity_id
_entity_poly.type
_entity_poly.pdbx_seq_one_letter_code
_entity_poly.pdbx_strand_id
1 'polypeptide(L)'
;MSRVWNNIADIKRAIDKVSIPHDKIIKKHQGAHGISWKCDLMGNRRYQVNALHHVLEDKGATDNGRFNWIKEVPSKVTCFIWRAKMGRIPTTVALAKRRINLQSTTCCLCNSTEECSDHVLVQCPFAKTIME
;
A
#
# COMPACT_ATOMS: atom_id res chain seq x y z
N MET A 1 -10.12 9.77 11.51
CA MET A 1 -9.56 11.11 11.21
C MET A 1 -8.21 11.25 11.90
N SER A 2 -7.13 10.79 11.24
CA SER A 2 -5.81 10.70 11.85
C SER A 2 -5.13 12.08 11.88
N ARG A 3 -4.65 12.46 13.06
CA ARG A 3 -4.01 13.75 13.41
C ARG A 3 -2.61 13.93 12.80
N VAL A 4 -2.32 13.30 11.66
CA VAL A 4 -0.99 13.29 11.04
C VAL A 4 -0.52 14.70 10.65
N TRP A 5 -1.48 15.59 10.37
CA TRP A 5 -1.22 16.95 9.91
C TRP A 5 -1.09 17.99 11.03
N ASN A 6 -1.30 17.61 12.30
CA ASN A 6 -1.30 18.58 13.41
C ASN A 6 0.09 18.81 14.02
N ASN A 7 1.10 18.04 13.61
CA ASN A 7 2.43 18.11 14.20
C ASN A 7 3.53 18.01 13.13
N ILE A 8 4.32 19.07 13.01
CA ILE A 8 5.42 19.17 12.04
C ILE A 8 6.51 18.11 12.28
N ALA A 9 6.66 17.62 13.51
CA ALA A 9 7.59 16.53 13.85
C ALA A 9 7.09 15.17 13.34
N ASP A 10 5.77 14.96 13.31
CA ASP A 10 5.17 13.72 12.81
C ASP A 10 5.27 13.64 11.28
N ILE A 11 5.22 14.79 10.60
CA ILE A 11 5.46 14.89 9.15
C ILE A 11 6.89 14.48 8.79
N LYS A 12 7.91 14.98 9.51
CA LYS A 12 9.31 14.56 9.31
C LYS A 12 9.46 13.04 9.46
N ARG A 13 8.93 12.49 10.56
CA ARG A 13 8.98 11.05 10.83
C ARG A 13 8.23 10.23 9.77
N ALA A 14 7.14 10.74 9.21
CA ALA A 14 6.40 10.08 8.14
C ALA A 14 7.19 10.10 6.81
N ILE A 15 7.83 11.23 6.48
CA ILE A 15 8.67 11.39 5.29
C ILE A 15 9.91 10.50 5.36
N ASP A 16 10.58 10.45 6.52
CA ASP A 16 11.76 9.62 6.76
C ASP A 16 11.46 8.12 6.60
N LYS A 17 10.28 7.68 7.07
CA LYS A 17 9.81 6.30 6.90
C LYS A 17 9.64 5.90 5.44
N VAL A 18 9.35 6.85 4.57
CA VAL A 18 9.14 6.63 3.13
C VAL A 18 10.45 6.80 2.35
N SER A 19 11.60 7.02 3.02
CA SER A 19 12.91 7.21 2.39
C SER A 19 12.90 8.30 1.31
N ILE A 20 12.09 9.34 1.47
CA ILE A 20 12.15 10.53 0.64
C ILE A 20 13.07 11.50 1.39
N PRO A 21 14.23 11.89 0.84
CA PRO A 21 15.09 12.86 1.50
C PRO A 21 14.30 14.16 1.70
N HIS A 22 14.19 14.62 2.94
CA HIS A 22 13.46 15.85 3.29
C HIS A 22 13.92 17.05 2.45
N ASP A 23 15.22 17.07 2.12
CA ASP A 23 15.82 18.06 1.24
C ASP A 23 15.20 18.04 -0.15
N LYS A 24 14.75 16.92 -0.71
CA LYS A 24 14.09 16.94 -2.04
C LYS A 24 12.70 17.58 -2.01
N ILE A 25 12.02 17.59 -0.86
CA ILE A 25 10.64 18.07 -0.74
C ILE A 25 10.63 19.59 -0.60
N ILE A 26 11.40 20.16 0.33
CA ILE A 26 11.48 21.61 0.53
C ILE A 26 12.93 21.98 0.94
N LYS A 27 13.63 22.74 0.09
CA LYS A 27 14.94 23.36 0.38
C LYS A 27 14.80 24.85 0.56
N LYS A 28 15.42 25.38 1.60
CA LYS A 28 15.64 26.83 1.73
C LYS A 28 16.71 27.25 0.72
N HIS A 29 16.40 28.24 -0.10
CA HIS A 29 17.31 28.83 -1.06
C HIS A 29 17.43 30.33 -0.78
N GLN A 30 18.63 30.75 -0.38
CA GLN A 30 18.94 32.14 -0.09
C GLN A 30 19.57 32.77 -1.34
N GLY A 31 18.85 33.71 -1.95
CA GLY A 31 19.32 34.46 -3.11
C GLY A 31 19.49 35.94 -2.79
N ALA A 32 19.94 36.72 -3.79
CA ALA A 32 20.15 38.16 -3.65
C ALA A 32 18.88 38.95 -3.23
N HIS A 33 17.69 38.38 -3.47
CA HIS A 33 16.39 38.97 -3.16
C HIS A 33 15.72 38.39 -1.90
N GLY A 34 16.47 37.65 -1.08
CA GLY A 34 15.97 37.07 0.18
C GLY A 34 15.80 35.55 0.14
N ILE A 35 14.91 35.04 1.00
CA ILE A 35 14.71 33.62 1.24
C ILE A 35 13.57 33.10 0.34
N SER A 36 13.85 32.07 -0.44
CA SER A 36 12.86 31.32 -1.23
C SER A 36 12.87 29.84 -0.87
N TRP A 37 11.77 29.13 -1.09
CA TRP A 37 11.66 27.69 -0.88
C TRP A 37 11.53 26.98 -2.22
N LYS A 38 12.34 25.94 -2.46
CA LYS A 38 12.35 25.17 -3.71
C LYS A 38 12.07 23.69 -3.44
N CYS A 39 11.33 23.06 -4.33
CA CYS A 39 10.98 21.64 -4.27
C CYS A 39 11.48 20.92 -5.53
N ASP A 40 12.27 19.86 -5.35
CA ASP A 40 12.91 19.14 -6.46
C ASP A 40 12.15 17.87 -6.87
N LEU A 41 10.90 17.67 -6.40
CA LEU A 41 10.10 16.47 -6.69
C LEU A 41 9.72 16.35 -8.17
N MET A 42 9.46 17.47 -8.86
CA MET A 42 8.99 17.50 -10.25
C MET A 42 9.91 18.28 -11.20
N GLY A 43 11.11 18.67 -10.75
CA GLY A 43 12.06 19.50 -11.54
C GLY A 43 11.64 20.96 -11.78
N ASN A 44 10.38 21.32 -11.52
CA ASN A 44 9.85 22.68 -11.70
C ASN A 44 10.13 23.63 -10.51
N ARG A 45 10.87 23.17 -9.50
CA ARG A 45 11.27 23.92 -8.29
C ARG A 45 10.10 24.42 -7.43
N ARG A 46 8.85 23.98 -7.68
CA ARG A 46 7.65 24.39 -6.94
C ARG A 46 7.05 23.22 -6.16
N TYR A 47 6.59 23.49 -4.95
CA TYR A 47 5.88 22.50 -4.16
C TYR A 47 4.47 22.28 -4.72
N GLN A 48 4.09 21.02 -4.93
CA GLN A 48 2.74 20.63 -5.33
C GLN A 48 2.30 19.42 -4.49
N VAL A 49 1.11 19.51 -3.91
CA VAL A 49 0.55 18.43 -3.09
C VAL A 49 0.40 17.14 -3.90
N ASN A 50 -0.07 17.23 -5.15
CA ASN A 50 -0.25 16.07 -6.03
C ASN A 50 1.09 15.36 -6.34
N ALA A 51 2.17 16.12 -6.53
CA ALA A 51 3.48 15.56 -6.78
C ALA A 51 4.02 14.78 -5.56
N LEU A 52 3.86 15.34 -4.37
CA LEU A 52 4.23 14.64 -3.14
C LEU A 52 3.37 13.39 -2.94
N HIS A 53 2.07 13.47 -3.23
CA HIS A 53 1.14 12.34 -3.14
C HIS A 53 1.59 11.16 -4.02
N HIS A 54 1.87 11.41 -5.31
CA HIS A 54 2.36 10.36 -6.21
C HIS A 54 3.65 9.70 -5.72
N VAL A 55 4.60 10.48 -5.20
CA VAL A 55 5.87 9.93 -4.67
C VAL A 55 5.63 9.10 -3.39
N LEU A 56 4.65 9.49 -2.57
CA LEU A 56 4.25 8.73 -1.38
C LEU A 56 3.53 7.43 -1.73
N GLU A 57 2.67 7.44 -2.76
CA GLU A 57 2.00 6.24 -3.26
C GLU A 57 2.99 5.25 -3.87
N ASP A 58 3.89 5.72 -4.73
CA ASP A 58 4.92 4.91 -5.38
C ASP A 58 5.83 4.19 -4.36
N LYS A 59 6.14 4.87 -3.26
CA LYS A 59 6.97 4.31 -2.17
C LYS A 59 6.21 3.55 -1.09
N GLY A 60 4.89 3.77 -0.99
CA GLY A 60 4.00 3.08 -0.04
C GLY A 60 3.86 1.58 -0.33
N ALA A 61 4.26 1.14 -1.53
CA ALA A 61 4.21 -0.24 -1.98
C ALA A 61 5.52 -1.04 -1.76
N THR A 62 6.39 -0.63 -0.83
CA THR A 62 7.53 -1.46 -0.44
C THR A 62 7.05 -2.63 0.43
N ASP A 63 6.81 -3.79 -0.21
CA ASP A 63 6.57 -5.05 0.49
C ASP A 63 7.84 -5.50 1.21
N ASN A 64 8.11 -4.94 2.39
CA ASN A 64 9.17 -5.40 3.29
C ASN A 64 8.82 -6.77 3.94
N GLY A 65 7.89 -7.54 3.36
CA GLY A 65 7.33 -8.76 3.92
C GLY A 65 6.45 -8.54 5.17
N ARG A 66 6.41 -7.31 5.70
CA ARG A 66 5.60 -6.94 6.87
C ARG A 66 4.20 -6.51 6.44
N PHE A 67 3.22 -6.83 7.28
CA PHE A 67 1.84 -6.39 7.08
C PHE A 67 1.59 -5.11 7.88
N ASN A 68 1.17 -4.04 7.21
CA ASN A 68 0.90 -2.75 7.84
C ASN A 68 -0.55 -2.70 8.31
N TRP A 69 -0.75 -2.42 9.59
CA TRP A 69 -2.06 -2.18 10.16
C TRP A 69 -2.53 -0.76 9.82
N ILE A 70 -3.43 -0.66 8.83
CA ILE A 70 -4.04 0.60 8.40
C ILE A 70 -5.16 0.96 9.39
N LYS A 71 -5.08 2.14 10.01
CA LYS A 71 -6.04 2.59 11.04
C LYS A 71 -7.37 3.04 10.45
N GLU A 72 -7.33 3.44 9.19
CA GLU A 72 -8.44 3.94 8.39
C GLU A 72 -9.35 2.80 7.91
N VAL A 73 -8.89 1.56 7.97
CA VAL A 73 -9.62 0.36 7.56
C VAL A 73 -10.18 -0.35 8.80
N PRO A 74 -11.46 -0.80 8.80
CA PRO A 74 -12.03 -1.54 9.91
C PRO A 74 -11.17 -2.75 10.30
N SER A 75 -11.00 -2.98 11.61
CA SER A 75 -10.12 -4.04 12.13
C SER A 75 -10.42 -5.42 11.55
N LYS A 76 -11.70 -5.73 11.30
CA LYS A 76 -12.14 -6.99 10.66
C LYS A 76 -11.55 -7.17 9.25
N VAL A 77 -11.55 -6.10 8.45
CA VAL A 77 -11.01 -6.08 7.09
C VAL A 77 -9.49 -6.22 7.15
N THR A 78 -8.83 -5.44 8.00
CA THR A 78 -7.37 -5.52 8.18
C THR A 78 -6.91 -6.91 8.64
N CYS A 79 -7.61 -7.53 9.61
CA CYS A 79 -7.37 -8.91 10.03
C CYS A 79 -7.59 -9.93 8.91
N PHE A 80 -8.58 -9.70 8.03
CA PHE A 80 -8.84 -10.58 6.89
C PHE A 80 -7.68 -10.52 5.89
N ILE A 81 -7.24 -9.31 5.48
CA ILE A 81 -6.14 -9.14 4.55
C ILE A 81 -4.83 -9.72 5.12
N TRP A 82 -4.58 -9.53 6.42
CA TRP A 82 -3.44 -10.15 7.09
C TRP A 82 -3.45 -11.68 6.98
N ARG A 83 -4.61 -12.32 7.26
CA ARG A 83 -4.75 -13.77 7.10
C ARG A 83 -4.59 -14.20 5.64
N ALA A 84 -5.11 -13.42 4.69
CA ALA A 84 -5.00 -13.70 3.27
C ALA A 84 -3.53 -13.69 2.81
N LYS A 85 -2.77 -12.66 3.18
CA LYS A 85 -1.32 -12.53 2.91
C LYS A 85 -0.52 -13.70 3.50
N MET A 86 -0.93 -14.23 4.65
CA MET A 86 -0.29 -15.38 5.30
C MET A 86 -0.74 -16.74 4.72
N GLY A 87 -1.60 -16.78 3.70
CA GLY A 87 -2.18 -18.02 3.17
C GLY A 87 -3.06 -18.76 4.17
N ARG A 88 -3.70 -18.03 5.10
CA ARG A 88 -4.49 -18.57 6.23
C ARG A 88 -5.99 -18.38 6.09
N ILE A 89 -6.49 -17.99 4.93
CA ILE A 89 -7.92 -18.02 4.60
C ILE A 89 -8.28 -19.37 3.97
N PRO A 90 -9.56 -19.81 4.03
CA PRO A 90 -9.95 -21.15 3.62
C PRO A 90 -10.07 -21.27 2.10
N THR A 91 -8.94 -21.23 1.38
CA THR A 91 -8.92 -21.56 -0.06
C THR A 91 -8.65 -23.04 -0.28
N THR A 92 -9.05 -23.61 -1.41
CA THR A 92 -8.79 -25.03 -1.71
C THR A 92 -7.30 -25.38 -1.61
N VAL A 93 -6.39 -24.51 -2.08
CA VAL A 93 -4.94 -24.70 -1.94
C VAL A 93 -4.51 -24.74 -0.46
N ALA A 94 -5.05 -23.87 0.39
CA ALA A 94 -4.72 -23.86 1.81
C ALA A 94 -5.27 -25.09 2.56
N LEU A 95 -6.45 -25.57 2.15
CA LEU A 95 -7.07 -26.80 2.68
C LEU A 95 -6.32 -28.06 2.24
N ALA A 96 -5.91 -28.13 0.97
CA ALA A 96 -5.08 -29.22 0.44
C ALA A 96 -3.74 -29.33 1.20
N LYS A 97 -3.10 -28.19 1.51
CA LYS A 97 -1.88 -28.14 2.35
C LYS A 97 -2.09 -28.71 3.76
N ARG A 98 -3.32 -28.67 4.28
CA ARG A 98 -3.71 -29.28 5.56
C ARG A 98 -4.14 -30.74 5.43
N ARG A 99 -3.92 -31.35 4.26
CA ARG A 99 -4.28 -32.74 3.93
C ARG A 99 -5.78 -33.02 4.02
N ILE A 100 -6.61 -32.00 3.79
CA ILE A 100 -8.05 -32.19 3.61
C ILE A 100 -8.26 -32.74 2.21
N ASN A 101 -9.01 -33.83 2.10
CA ASN A 101 -9.30 -34.46 0.82
C ASN A 101 -10.25 -33.58 0.01
N LEU A 102 -9.77 -33.08 -1.13
CA LEU A 102 -10.53 -32.25 -2.05
C LEU A 102 -10.51 -32.89 -3.43
N GLN A 103 -11.61 -32.76 -4.18
CA GLN A 103 -11.69 -33.26 -5.55
C GLN A 103 -10.86 -32.45 -6.54
N SER A 104 -10.67 -31.15 -6.28
CA SER A 104 -9.87 -30.25 -7.09
C SER A 104 -9.39 -29.04 -6.28
N THR A 105 -8.25 -28.47 -6.67
CA THR A 105 -7.76 -27.17 -6.18
C THR A 105 -8.19 -26.01 -7.09
N THR A 106 -8.88 -26.26 -8.20
CA THR A 106 -9.35 -25.22 -9.11
C THR A 106 -10.39 -24.32 -8.43
N CYS A 107 -10.27 -23.01 -8.66
CA CYS A 107 -11.21 -21.99 -8.21
C CYS A 107 -12.62 -22.27 -8.74
N CYS A 108 -13.58 -22.40 -7.83
CA CYS A 108 -14.97 -22.68 -8.18
C CYS A 108 -15.69 -21.53 -8.88
N LEU A 109 -15.17 -20.29 -8.77
CA LEU A 109 -15.78 -19.09 -9.33
C LEU A 109 -15.47 -18.92 -10.82
N CYS A 110 -14.23 -19.21 -11.24
CA CYS A 110 -13.80 -19.04 -12.62
C CYS A 110 -13.40 -20.34 -13.33
N ASN A 111 -13.26 -21.45 -12.59
CA ASN A 111 -12.94 -22.79 -13.09
C ASN A 111 -11.67 -22.87 -13.96
N SER A 112 -10.72 -21.93 -13.82
CA SER A 112 -9.57 -21.79 -14.71
C SER A 112 -8.20 -21.96 -14.04
N THR A 113 -8.09 -21.66 -12.75
CA THR A 113 -6.81 -21.54 -12.04
C THR A 113 -6.99 -22.03 -10.61
N GLU A 114 -5.91 -22.43 -9.94
CA GLU A 114 -5.97 -22.85 -8.53
C GLU A 114 -6.50 -21.74 -7.61
N GLU A 115 -7.31 -22.13 -6.62
CA GLU A 115 -7.86 -21.22 -5.62
C GLU A 115 -6.82 -20.96 -4.51
N CYS A 116 -6.00 -19.93 -4.72
CA CYS A 116 -5.17 -19.33 -3.67
C CYS A 116 -5.72 -17.96 -3.26
N SER A 117 -5.21 -17.39 -2.15
CA SER A 117 -5.65 -16.08 -1.66
C SER A 117 -5.55 -14.99 -2.73
N ASP A 118 -4.44 -14.94 -3.46
CA ASP A 118 -4.19 -13.92 -4.47
C ASP A 118 -5.14 -14.08 -5.66
N HIS A 119 -5.41 -15.33 -6.05
CA HIS A 119 -6.35 -15.62 -7.11
C HIS A 119 -7.77 -15.19 -6.72
N VAL A 120 -8.32 -15.73 -5.63
CA VAL A 120 -9.72 -15.50 -5.26
C VAL A 120 -10.01 -14.04 -4.90
N LEU A 121 -9.02 -13.29 -4.42
CA LEU A 121 -9.21 -11.90 -4.00
C LEU A 121 -8.85 -10.86 -5.07
N VAL A 122 -7.91 -11.15 -5.98
CA VAL A 122 -7.34 -10.11 -6.88
C VAL A 122 -7.35 -10.54 -8.35
N GLN A 123 -6.95 -11.78 -8.65
CA GLN A 123 -6.72 -12.19 -10.04
C GLN A 123 -7.95 -12.81 -10.71
N CYS A 124 -8.85 -13.38 -9.91
CA CYS A 124 -10.05 -14.07 -10.39
C CYS A 124 -10.92 -13.11 -11.22
N PRO A 125 -11.33 -13.50 -12.44
CA PRO A 125 -12.25 -12.69 -13.25
C PRO A 125 -13.50 -12.27 -12.49
N PHE A 126 -14.06 -13.17 -11.68
CA PHE A 126 -15.22 -12.86 -10.83
C PHE A 126 -14.88 -11.75 -9.81
N ALA A 127 -13.74 -11.83 -9.13
CA ALA A 127 -13.33 -10.80 -8.18
C ALA A 127 -13.13 -9.43 -8.85
N LYS A 128 -12.58 -9.41 -10.07
CA LYS A 128 -12.38 -8.18 -10.85
C LYS A 128 -13.71 -7.48 -11.18
N THR A 129 -14.79 -8.22 -11.47
CA THR A 129 -16.10 -7.61 -11.74
C THR A 129 -16.70 -6.82 -10.57
N ILE A 130 -16.21 -7.03 -9.34
CA ILE A 130 -16.66 -6.30 -8.16
C ILE A 130 -15.80 -5.06 -7.90
N MET A 131 -14.59 -5.01 -8.45
CA MET A 131 -13.65 -3.89 -8.27
C MET A 131 -13.78 -2.79 -9.34
N GLU A 132 -14.52 -3.08 -10.42
CA GLU A 132 -14.89 -2.15 -11.49
C GLU A 132 -16.13 -1.33 -11.11
#